data_AF-A0A564TTB8-F1
#
_entry.id   AF-A0A564TTB8-F1
#
_cell.length_a   1.000
_cell.length_b   1.000
_cell.length_c   1.000
_cell.angle_alpha   90.00
_cell.angle_beta   90.00
_cell.angle_gamma   90.00
#
_symmetry.space_group_name_H-M   'P 1'
#
loop_
_entity.id
_entity.type
_entity.pdbx_description
1 polymer ?
#
loop_
_entity_poly.entity_id
_entity_poly.type
_entity_poly.pdbx_seq_one_letter_code
_entity_poly.pdbx_strand_id
1 'polypeptide(L)'
;MALFSKKDKYIRINPNRSSREIPQAKPEFPDELFSKCPGCKHIIYQKDLGGERICPQCGYTFRISAFERLNLTVDANSFEELFTRIETTDPLNFPNYREKLKKIREKTSLDEAVLTGIATIDGQKTTLGIMDSNFIMASMGTVVGEKITRLFEYATEHQLPVTLFTASGGARMQEGIMSLMQMAKVSAAVKRHSNAGLFYLTILTDPTTGGVTASFAMEGDIILAETQALVGFAGRRVIETTVREKLPDDFQKAEFLLEHGFVDAIVKRVEMRSTIAKLLAFHGGKQ
;
A
#
# COMPACT_ATOMS: atom_id res chain seq x y z
N MET A 1 37.43 -16.47 -71.92
CA MET A 1 36.08 -16.24 -72.50
C MET A 1 35.07 -17.00 -71.66
N ALA A 2 34.10 -16.26 -71.10
CA ALA A 2 32.69 -16.62 -70.85
C ALA A 2 32.33 -18.00 -70.25
N LEU A 3 31.39 -18.17 -69.34
CA LEU A 3 30.56 -17.31 -68.49
C LEU A 3 29.71 -18.34 -67.73
N PHE A 4 29.72 -18.30 -66.40
CA PHE A 4 28.91 -19.17 -65.55
C PHE A 4 27.43 -19.09 -65.96
N SER A 5 26.88 -20.20 -66.44
CA SER A 5 25.45 -20.34 -66.73
C SER A 5 24.66 -20.30 -65.42
N LYS A 6 23.85 -19.25 -65.26
CA LYS A 6 22.91 -19.04 -64.15
C LYS A 6 21.89 -20.18 -64.14
N LYS A 7 21.78 -20.89 -63.01
CA LYS A 7 20.61 -21.73 -62.71
C LYS A 7 19.39 -20.83 -62.56
N ASP A 8 18.33 -21.14 -63.30
CA ASP A 8 17.03 -20.48 -63.20
C ASP A 8 16.48 -20.61 -61.77
N LYS A 9 16.19 -19.45 -61.17
CA LYS A 9 15.47 -19.35 -59.90
C LYS A 9 14.02 -19.75 -60.16
N TYR A 10 13.67 -20.99 -59.87
CA TYR A 10 12.26 -21.36 -59.69
C TYR A 10 11.67 -20.52 -58.56
N ILE A 11 10.67 -19.71 -58.87
CA ILE A 11 9.87 -18.99 -57.89
C ILE A 11 9.00 -20.04 -57.18
N ARG A 12 9.28 -20.30 -55.89
CA ARG A 12 8.35 -21.04 -55.05
C ARG A 12 7.12 -20.16 -54.82
N ILE A 13 6.02 -20.46 -55.50
CA ILE A 13 4.71 -19.89 -55.17
C ILE A 13 4.33 -20.45 -53.80
N ASN A 14 4.43 -19.61 -52.77
CA ASN A 14 3.97 -19.93 -51.44
C ASN A 14 2.45 -19.60 -51.41
N PRO A 15 1.53 -20.58 -51.29
CA PRO A 15 0.11 -20.34 -51.52
C PRO A 15 -0.59 -19.50 -50.44
N ASN A 16 0.11 -19.01 -49.41
CA ASN A 16 -0.48 -18.24 -48.32
C ASN A 16 -0.07 -16.77 -48.31
N ARG A 17 -0.35 -16.05 -49.39
CA ARG A 17 -0.49 -14.59 -49.32
C ARG A 17 -1.76 -14.16 -50.02
N SER A 18 -2.76 -13.81 -49.21
CA SER A 18 -3.90 -12.90 -49.46
C SER A 18 -5.31 -13.45 -49.24
N SER A 19 -5.55 -14.16 -48.13
CA SER A 19 -6.75 -13.83 -47.35
C SER A 19 -6.32 -12.82 -46.28
N ARG A 20 -6.53 -11.53 -46.55
CA ARG A 20 -6.67 -10.57 -45.46
C ARG A 20 -7.92 -11.01 -44.71
N GLU A 21 -7.76 -11.81 -43.66
CA GLU A 21 -8.79 -11.90 -42.65
C GLU A 21 -9.01 -10.47 -42.18
N ILE A 22 -10.18 -9.93 -42.53
CA ILE A 22 -10.70 -8.72 -41.89
C ILE A 22 -10.60 -9.03 -40.41
N PRO A 23 -9.84 -8.26 -39.61
CA PRO A 23 -9.74 -8.55 -38.19
C PRO A 23 -11.18 -8.53 -37.67
N GLN A 24 -11.72 -9.71 -37.36
CA GLN A 24 -12.96 -9.78 -36.60
C GLN A 24 -12.64 -8.98 -35.36
N ALA A 25 -13.40 -7.91 -35.15
CA ALA A 25 -13.34 -7.16 -33.91
C ALA A 25 -13.48 -8.20 -32.82
N LYS A 26 -12.38 -8.46 -32.10
CA LYS A 26 -12.46 -9.18 -30.83
C LYS A 26 -13.55 -8.45 -30.08
N PRO A 27 -14.57 -9.14 -29.55
CA PRO A 27 -15.54 -8.47 -28.70
C PRO A 27 -14.72 -7.68 -27.68
N GLU A 28 -14.88 -6.36 -27.65
CA GLU A 28 -14.28 -5.51 -26.63
C GLU A 28 -15.00 -5.88 -25.33
N PHE A 29 -14.53 -6.96 -24.71
CA PHE A 29 -14.88 -7.26 -23.35
C PHE A 29 -14.25 -6.16 -22.50
N PRO A 30 -15.01 -5.46 -21.64
CA PRO A 30 -14.41 -4.53 -20.71
C PRO A 30 -13.40 -5.31 -19.86
N ASP A 31 -12.12 -4.95 -19.96
CA ASP A 31 -11.00 -5.56 -19.22
C ASP A 31 -11.20 -5.51 -17.68
N GLU A 32 -12.25 -4.84 -17.20
CA GLU A 32 -12.60 -4.59 -15.81
C GLU A 32 -13.62 -5.58 -15.20
N LEU A 33 -14.15 -6.57 -15.92
CA LEU A 33 -15.15 -7.46 -15.31
C LEU A 33 -14.54 -8.51 -14.38
N PHE A 34 -13.32 -8.98 -14.64
CA PHE A 34 -12.71 -10.10 -13.91
C PHE A 34 -11.33 -9.76 -13.37
N SER A 35 -11.05 -10.16 -12.13
CA SER A 35 -9.75 -10.03 -11.48
C SER A 35 -9.17 -11.38 -11.15
N LYS A 36 -7.89 -11.59 -11.48
CA LYS A 36 -7.17 -12.81 -11.10
C LYS A 36 -6.55 -12.62 -9.71
N CYS A 37 -6.88 -13.50 -8.77
CA CYS A 37 -6.32 -13.47 -7.42
C CYS A 37 -4.79 -13.67 -7.45
N PRO A 38 -4.00 -12.75 -6.87
CA PRO A 38 -2.54 -12.93 -6.75
C PRO A 38 -2.15 -14.18 -5.96
N GLY A 39 -2.92 -14.52 -4.90
CA GLY A 39 -2.69 -15.68 -4.03
C GLY A 39 -3.00 -17.02 -4.71
N CYS A 40 -4.28 -17.29 -5.00
CA CYS A 40 -4.72 -18.61 -5.51
C CYS A 40 -4.90 -18.70 -7.04
N LYS A 41 -4.68 -17.61 -7.77
CA LYS A 41 -4.88 -17.51 -9.23
C LYS A 41 -6.32 -17.72 -9.73
N HIS A 42 -7.28 -17.86 -8.82
CA HIS A 42 -8.70 -17.90 -9.14
C HIS A 42 -9.16 -16.63 -9.85
N ILE A 43 -10.04 -16.78 -10.84
CA ILE A 43 -10.64 -15.67 -11.58
C ILE A 43 -11.91 -15.29 -10.84
N ILE A 44 -11.98 -14.05 -10.36
CA ILE A 44 -13.09 -13.52 -9.57
C ILE A 44 -13.79 -12.46 -10.39
N TYR A 45 -15.11 -12.46 -10.39
CA TYR A 45 -15.89 -11.37 -10.96
C TYR A 45 -15.80 -10.14 -10.03
N GLN A 46 -15.44 -8.96 -10.54
CA GLN A 46 -15.17 -7.79 -9.68
C GLN A 46 -16.36 -7.40 -8.80
N LYS A 47 -17.60 -7.61 -9.27
CA LYS A 47 -18.80 -7.32 -8.47
C LYS A 47 -18.97 -8.25 -7.27
N ASP A 48 -18.34 -9.42 -7.29
CA ASP A 48 -18.43 -10.42 -6.22
C ASP A 48 -17.40 -10.17 -5.11
N LEU A 49 -16.41 -9.29 -5.31
CA LEU A 49 -15.35 -9.01 -4.33
C LEU A 49 -15.82 -8.22 -3.09
N GLY A 50 -17.06 -7.71 -3.08
CA GLY A 50 -17.59 -6.90 -1.99
C GLY A 50 -16.80 -5.59 -1.76
N GLY A 51 -17.15 -4.85 -0.71
CA GLY A 51 -16.43 -3.62 -0.33
C GLY A 51 -15.06 -3.91 0.27
N GLU A 52 -14.94 -5.06 0.94
CA GLU A 52 -13.75 -5.51 1.64
C GLU A 52 -12.69 -6.04 0.68
N ARG A 53 -13.04 -6.36 -0.57
CA ARG A 53 -12.15 -6.92 -1.58
C ARG A 53 -11.32 -8.09 -1.05
N ILE A 54 -12.00 -9.12 -0.58
CA ILE A 54 -11.37 -10.36 -0.09
C ILE A 54 -11.61 -11.47 -1.11
N CYS A 55 -10.57 -12.24 -1.45
CA CYS A 55 -10.75 -13.41 -2.29
C CYS A 55 -11.62 -14.46 -1.56
N PRO A 56 -12.75 -14.91 -2.13
CA PRO A 56 -13.64 -15.87 -1.48
C PRO A 56 -13.01 -17.27 -1.36
N GLN A 57 -12.02 -17.59 -2.21
CA GLN A 57 -11.38 -18.90 -2.21
C GLN A 57 -10.22 -19.00 -1.21
N CYS A 58 -9.36 -17.98 -1.11
CA CYS A 58 -8.11 -18.08 -0.34
C CYS A 58 -7.92 -16.98 0.70
N GLY A 59 -8.90 -16.08 0.89
CA GLY A 59 -8.79 -14.99 1.86
C GLY A 59 -7.74 -13.93 1.54
N TYR A 60 -7.13 -13.95 0.33
CA TYR A 60 -6.20 -12.91 -0.08
C TYR A 60 -6.89 -11.55 -0.06
N THR A 61 -6.26 -10.61 0.60
CA THR A 61 -6.81 -9.28 0.80
C THR A 61 -6.27 -8.34 -0.28
N PHE A 62 -7.15 -7.86 -1.16
CA PHE A 62 -6.73 -6.95 -2.23
C PHE A 62 -6.51 -5.54 -1.70
N ARG A 63 -5.69 -4.77 -2.42
CA ARG A 63 -5.45 -3.37 -2.12
C ARG A 63 -6.73 -2.56 -2.34
N ILE A 64 -6.99 -1.66 -1.41
CA ILE A 64 -8.09 -0.71 -1.44
C ILE A 64 -7.54 0.70 -1.28
N SER A 65 -8.27 1.69 -1.78
CA SER A 65 -7.91 3.10 -1.61
C SER A 65 -8.07 3.54 -0.15
N ALA A 66 -7.48 4.69 0.20
CA ALA A 66 -7.64 5.27 1.53
C ALA A 66 -9.11 5.55 1.86
N PHE A 67 -9.90 6.04 0.90
CA PHE A 67 -11.34 6.30 1.10
C PHE A 67 -12.17 5.01 1.23
N GLU A 68 -11.82 3.96 0.48
CA GLU A 68 -12.44 2.63 0.66
C GLU A 68 -12.15 2.09 2.06
N ARG A 69 -10.90 2.18 2.52
CA ARG A 69 -10.51 1.80 3.88
C ARG A 69 -11.27 2.61 4.93
N LEU A 70 -11.36 3.93 4.73
CA LEU A 70 -12.08 4.83 5.62
C LEU A 70 -13.52 4.35 5.80
N ASN A 71 -14.25 4.15 4.69
CA ASN A 71 -15.65 3.72 4.70
C ASN A 71 -15.90 2.37 5.37
N LEU A 72 -14.93 1.46 5.34
CA LEU A 72 -15.02 0.16 6.02
C LEU A 72 -14.75 0.23 7.53
N THR A 73 -14.02 1.25 7.98
CA THR A 73 -13.40 1.25 9.31
C THR A 73 -14.08 2.22 10.27
N VAL A 74 -14.40 3.43 9.82
CA VAL A 74 -14.88 4.51 10.70
C VAL A 74 -16.39 4.60 10.76
N ASP A 75 -16.91 5.19 11.83
CA ASP A 75 -18.33 5.48 11.96
C ASP A 75 -18.76 6.54 10.93
N ALA A 76 -19.98 6.43 10.42
CA ALA A 76 -20.52 7.36 9.44
C ALA A 76 -20.47 8.81 9.94
N ASN A 77 -19.97 9.72 9.10
CA ASN A 77 -19.84 11.16 9.40
C ASN A 77 -18.95 11.50 10.61
N SER A 78 -18.04 10.61 11.02
CA SER A 78 -17.13 10.86 12.14
C SER A 78 -15.74 11.37 11.74
N PHE A 79 -15.36 11.21 10.48
CA PHE A 79 -14.03 11.56 10.00
C PHE A 79 -13.89 13.05 9.71
N GLU A 80 -12.93 13.68 10.37
CA GLU A 80 -12.47 15.04 10.08
C GLU A 80 -11.02 14.98 9.59
N GLU A 81 -10.81 15.35 8.33
CA GLU A 81 -9.48 15.32 7.71
C GLU A 81 -8.60 16.45 8.27
N LEU A 82 -7.37 16.10 8.65
CA LEU A 82 -6.38 17.02 9.19
C LEU A 82 -5.17 17.14 8.25
N PHE A 83 -4.50 18.29 8.34
CA PHE A 83 -3.23 18.58 7.66
C PHE A 83 -3.31 18.48 6.14
N THR A 84 -4.42 18.94 5.57
CA THR A 84 -4.61 19.04 4.13
C THR A 84 -3.76 20.18 3.54
N ARG A 85 -3.45 20.07 2.25
CA ARG A 85 -2.81 21.14 1.44
C ARG A 85 -1.39 21.52 1.89
N ILE A 86 -0.65 20.57 2.46
CA ILE A 86 0.80 20.74 2.63
C ILE A 86 1.44 20.72 1.24
N GLU A 87 2.16 21.79 0.90
CA GLU A 87 2.78 21.91 -0.40
C GLU A 87 3.94 20.91 -0.55
N THR A 88 3.90 20.10 -1.60
CA THR A 88 5.05 19.27 -1.98
C THR A 88 6.05 20.12 -2.75
N THR A 89 7.23 20.29 -2.17
CA THR A 89 8.35 20.91 -2.87
C THR A 89 9.10 19.88 -3.71
N ASP A 90 9.83 20.35 -4.72
CA ASP A 90 10.75 19.52 -5.51
C ASP A 90 12.19 19.96 -5.19
N PRO A 91 12.75 19.54 -4.04
CA PRO A 91 14.02 20.05 -3.55
C PRO A 91 15.21 19.65 -4.43
N LEU A 92 15.06 18.60 -5.25
CA LEU A 92 16.12 18.06 -6.09
C LEU A 92 15.95 18.41 -7.58
N ASN A 93 14.90 19.17 -7.93
CA ASN A 93 14.51 19.44 -9.32
C ASN A 93 14.42 18.15 -10.16
N PHE A 94 13.78 17.11 -9.59
CA PHE A 94 13.76 15.79 -10.19
C PHE A 94 12.91 15.79 -11.48
N PRO A 95 13.41 15.26 -12.62
CA PRO A 95 12.70 15.32 -13.89
C PRO A 95 11.28 14.74 -13.81
N ASN A 96 10.30 15.52 -14.29
CA ASN A 96 8.88 15.17 -14.34
C ASN A 96 8.22 14.85 -12.98
N TYR A 97 8.84 15.18 -11.84
CA TYR A 97 8.28 14.83 -10.53
C TYR A 97 6.96 15.56 -10.26
N ARG A 98 6.91 16.87 -10.46
CA ARG A 98 5.71 17.69 -10.25
C ARG A 98 4.54 17.26 -11.14
N GLU A 99 4.81 16.94 -12.40
CA GLU A 99 3.79 16.44 -13.33
C GLU A 99 3.24 15.08 -12.90
N LYS A 100 4.10 14.19 -12.43
CA LYS A 100 3.70 12.88 -11.90
C LYS A 100 2.80 13.03 -10.66
N LEU A 101 3.15 13.94 -9.74
CA LEU A 101 2.32 14.25 -8.58
C LEU A 101 0.95 14.77 -8.99
N LYS A 102 0.89 15.73 -9.93
CA LYS A 102 -0.37 16.30 -10.42
C LYS A 102 -1.30 15.21 -10.98
N LYS A 103 -0.79 14.35 -11.87
CA LYS A 103 -1.57 13.25 -12.48
C LYS A 103 -2.10 12.27 -11.43
N ILE A 104 -1.30 11.96 -10.41
CA ILE A 104 -1.70 10.99 -9.38
C ILE A 104 -2.70 11.59 -8.40
N ARG A 105 -2.57 12.87 -8.05
CA ARG A 105 -3.58 13.61 -7.27
C ARG A 105 -4.93 13.63 -7.96
N GLU A 106 -4.96 13.92 -9.26
CA GLU A 106 -6.18 13.88 -10.08
C GLU A 106 -6.81 12.47 -10.07
N LYS A 107 -5.99 11.42 -10.19
CA LYS A 107 -6.45 10.03 -10.20
C LYS A 107 -6.99 9.54 -8.85
N THR A 108 -6.35 9.94 -7.75
CA THR A 108 -6.63 9.39 -6.40
C THR A 108 -7.52 10.29 -5.56
N SER A 109 -7.68 11.56 -5.94
CA SER A 109 -8.31 12.61 -5.14
C SER A 109 -7.64 12.83 -3.78
N LEU A 110 -6.43 12.32 -3.58
CA LEU A 110 -5.61 12.55 -2.39
C LEU A 110 -4.64 13.70 -2.63
N ASP A 111 -4.30 14.44 -1.58
CA ASP A 111 -3.26 15.47 -1.60
C ASP A 111 -1.85 14.85 -1.62
N GLU A 112 -1.67 13.74 -0.92
CA GLU A 112 -0.46 12.91 -0.90
C GLU A 112 -0.80 11.47 -0.46
N ALA A 113 0.17 10.57 -0.42
CA ALA A 113 -0.02 9.15 -0.18
C ALA A 113 -0.48 8.73 1.23
N VAL A 114 -0.90 9.67 2.08
CA VAL A 114 -1.47 9.37 3.39
C VAL A 114 -2.64 10.30 3.67
N LEU A 115 -3.79 9.72 3.99
CA LEU A 115 -4.94 10.41 4.54
C LEU A 115 -4.80 10.45 6.07
N THR A 116 -4.94 11.63 6.67
CA THR A 116 -4.79 11.81 8.12
C THR A 116 -5.98 12.57 8.68
N GLY A 117 -6.41 12.23 9.89
CA GLY A 117 -7.54 12.93 10.52
C GLY A 117 -7.88 12.41 11.91
N ILE A 118 -9.01 12.84 12.44
CA ILE A 118 -9.65 12.25 13.61
C ILE A 118 -10.90 11.49 13.19
N ALA A 119 -11.22 10.40 13.88
CA ALA A 119 -12.40 9.60 13.60
C ALA A 119 -12.93 8.94 14.88
N THR A 120 -14.14 8.38 14.79
CA THR A 120 -14.60 7.37 15.76
C THR A 120 -14.73 6.00 15.07
N ILE A 121 -14.35 4.95 15.80
CA ILE A 121 -14.44 3.55 15.36
C ILE A 121 -15.25 2.82 16.43
N ASP A 122 -16.50 2.47 16.13
CA ASP A 122 -17.50 1.96 17.09
C ASP A 122 -17.57 2.81 18.37
N GLY A 123 -17.63 4.13 18.18
CA GLY A 123 -17.69 5.13 19.26
C GLY A 123 -16.36 5.43 19.95
N GLN A 124 -15.27 4.73 19.62
CA GLN A 124 -13.94 5.01 20.19
C GLN A 124 -13.21 6.05 19.37
N LYS A 125 -12.88 7.19 19.99
CA LYS A 125 -12.18 8.29 19.31
C LYS A 125 -10.69 7.96 19.14
N THR A 126 -10.18 8.16 17.93
CA THR A 126 -8.76 7.98 17.61
C THR A 126 -8.31 9.01 16.59
N THR A 127 -7.04 9.35 16.61
CA THR A 127 -6.40 9.88 15.40
C THR A 127 -6.17 8.72 14.43
N LEU A 128 -6.34 8.99 13.14
CA LEU A 128 -6.33 7.99 12.10
C LEU A 128 -5.41 8.42 10.95
N GLY A 129 -4.50 7.52 10.57
CA GLY A 129 -3.74 7.63 9.33
C GLY A 129 -4.01 6.43 8.43
N ILE A 130 -4.19 6.67 7.13
CA ILE A 130 -4.36 5.62 6.12
C ILE A 130 -3.43 5.92 4.94
N MET A 131 -2.38 5.12 4.78
CA MET A 131 -1.50 5.20 3.63
C MET A 131 -2.15 4.55 2.39
N ASP A 132 -1.99 5.16 1.21
CA ASP A 132 -2.58 4.67 -0.04
C ASP A 132 -1.52 4.32 -1.09
N SER A 133 -1.31 3.02 -1.31
CA SER A 133 -0.35 2.53 -2.30
C SER A 133 -0.67 2.92 -3.75
N ASN A 134 -1.88 3.38 -4.06
CA ASN A 134 -2.22 3.93 -5.37
C ASN A 134 -1.50 5.25 -5.65
N PHE A 135 -1.03 5.94 -4.60
CA PHE A 135 -0.25 7.17 -4.71
C PHE A 135 1.25 6.87 -4.67
N ILE A 136 1.87 6.60 -5.82
CA ILE A 136 3.32 6.31 -5.96
C ILE A 136 3.76 5.19 -4.98
N MET A 137 3.01 4.09 -4.92
CA MET A 137 3.26 2.98 -3.98
C MET A 137 3.34 3.43 -2.53
N ALA A 138 2.67 4.52 -2.16
CA ALA A 138 2.79 5.18 -0.86
C ALA A 138 4.24 5.34 -0.39
N SER A 139 5.12 5.63 -1.34
CA SER A 139 6.52 5.87 -1.01
C SER A 139 6.62 7.11 -0.14
N MET A 140 7.29 6.98 1.00
CA MET A 140 7.36 8.03 2.01
C MET A 140 8.28 9.15 1.53
N GLY A 141 7.69 10.32 1.26
CA GLY A 141 8.38 11.59 1.04
C GLY A 141 8.15 12.55 2.20
N THR A 142 8.64 13.79 2.06
CA THR A 142 8.61 14.84 3.08
C THR A 142 7.20 15.14 3.57
N VAL A 143 6.22 15.21 2.65
CA VAL A 143 4.82 15.49 3.01
C VAL A 143 4.18 14.31 3.76
N VAL A 144 4.45 13.06 3.35
CA VAL A 144 3.98 11.88 4.10
C VAL A 144 4.55 11.90 5.52
N GLY A 145 5.86 12.12 5.66
CA GLY A 145 6.51 12.22 6.97
C GLY A 145 5.96 13.36 7.82
N GLU A 146 5.73 14.54 7.24
CA GLU A 146 5.12 15.69 7.93
C GLU A 146 3.70 15.40 8.40
N LYS A 147 2.81 14.86 7.55
CA LYS A 147 1.42 14.55 7.93
C LYS A 147 1.37 13.54 9.08
N ILE A 148 2.17 12.49 9.02
CA ILE A 148 2.23 11.48 10.10
C ILE A 148 2.83 12.08 11.37
N THR A 149 3.92 12.87 11.26
CA THR A 149 4.52 13.55 12.43
C THR A 149 3.48 14.43 13.13
N ARG A 150 2.76 15.28 12.38
CA ARG A 150 1.70 16.14 12.94
C ARG A 150 0.55 15.35 13.52
N LEU A 151 0.20 14.19 12.95
CA LEU A 151 -0.82 13.30 13.50
C LEU A 151 -0.43 12.83 14.92
N PHE A 152 0.81 12.35 15.10
CA PHE A 152 1.31 11.95 16.42
C PHE A 152 1.42 13.12 17.40
N GLU A 153 1.88 14.29 16.94
CA GLU A 153 1.98 15.48 17.78
C GLU A 153 0.59 15.94 18.25
N TYR A 154 -0.38 16.00 17.33
CA TYR A 154 -1.77 16.33 17.64
C TYR A 154 -2.40 15.31 18.60
N ALA A 155 -2.20 14.00 18.33
CA ALA A 155 -2.69 12.94 19.20
C ALA A 155 -2.12 13.07 20.62
N THR A 156 -0.84 13.41 20.74
CA THR A 156 -0.16 13.61 22.02
C THR A 156 -0.71 14.82 22.77
N GLU A 157 -0.88 15.96 22.09
CA GLU A 157 -1.47 17.17 22.66
C GLU A 157 -2.90 16.95 23.16
N HIS A 158 -3.69 16.18 22.41
CA HIS A 158 -5.12 15.93 22.70
C HIS A 158 -5.37 14.65 23.51
N GLN A 159 -4.31 13.95 23.94
CA GLN A 159 -4.40 12.69 24.69
C GLN A 159 -5.28 11.63 23.99
N LEU A 160 -5.11 11.51 22.67
CA LEU A 160 -5.85 10.55 21.84
C LEU A 160 -4.93 9.41 21.42
N PRO A 161 -5.44 8.18 21.25
CA PRO A 161 -4.69 7.11 20.61
C PRO A 161 -4.45 7.37 19.13
N VAL A 162 -3.47 6.68 18.56
CA VAL A 162 -3.15 6.69 17.12
C VAL A 162 -3.47 5.32 16.52
N THR A 163 -4.21 5.32 15.42
CA THR A 163 -4.43 4.14 14.57
C THR A 163 -3.85 4.42 13.19
N LEU A 164 -2.89 3.62 12.72
CA LEU A 164 -2.22 3.83 11.44
C LEU A 164 -2.25 2.59 10.56
N PHE A 165 -2.91 2.70 9.40
CA PHE A 165 -2.82 1.70 8.33
C PHE A 165 -1.62 2.01 7.45
N THR A 166 -0.63 1.11 7.43
CA THR A 166 0.59 1.29 6.65
C THR A 166 0.49 0.56 5.33
N ALA A 167 0.93 1.24 4.28
CA ALA A 167 1.16 0.70 2.96
C ALA A 167 2.33 1.50 2.38
N SER A 168 3.38 0.84 1.88
CA SER A 168 4.48 1.48 1.19
C SER A 168 5.34 0.50 0.40
N GLY A 169 5.80 0.96 -0.77
CA GLY A 169 6.88 0.36 -1.55
C GLY A 169 8.29 0.84 -1.15
N GLY A 170 8.42 1.73 -0.15
CA GLY A 170 9.70 2.24 0.35
C GLY A 170 9.79 3.78 0.40
N ALA A 171 10.99 4.32 0.25
CA ALA A 171 11.24 5.77 0.31
C ALA A 171 10.96 6.46 -1.04
N ARG A 172 10.52 7.74 -1.02
CA ARG A 172 10.29 8.55 -2.23
C ARG A 172 11.63 9.01 -2.80
N MET A 173 12.21 8.21 -3.69
CA MET A 173 13.54 8.47 -4.28
C MET A 173 13.67 9.87 -4.91
N GLN A 174 12.58 10.44 -5.41
CA GLN A 174 12.55 11.79 -6.01
C GLN A 174 12.94 12.90 -5.02
N GLU A 175 12.85 12.64 -3.70
CA GLU A 175 13.22 13.59 -2.65
C GLU A 175 14.52 13.18 -1.91
N GLY A 176 15.15 12.07 -2.32
CA GLY A 176 16.46 11.64 -1.82
C GLY A 176 16.55 11.52 -0.30
N ILE A 177 17.59 12.14 0.28
CA ILE A 177 17.88 12.09 1.72
C ILE A 177 16.73 12.62 2.59
N MET A 178 15.92 13.56 2.08
CA MET A 178 14.77 14.08 2.81
C MET A 178 13.75 12.99 3.10
N SER A 179 13.57 12.04 2.18
CA SER A 179 12.70 10.87 2.39
C SER A 179 13.24 9.94 3.46
N LEU A 180 14.55 9.70 3.48
CA LEU A 180 15.18 8.87 4.51
C LEU A 180 15.00 9.50 5.91
N MET A 181 15.22 10.82 6.01
CA MET A 181 15.09 11.53 7.28
C MET A 181 13.67 11.54 7.85
N GLN A 182 12.64 11.27 7.02
CA GLN A 182 11.28 11.12 7.54
C GLN A 182 11.14 9.92 8.48
N MET A 183 11.96 8.87 8.33
CA MET A 183 11.98 7.74 9.27
C MET A 183 12.29 8.26 10.68
N ALA A 184 13.44 8.91 10.84
CA ALA A 184 13.88 9.44 12.14
C ALA A 184 12.91 10.47 12.72
N LYS A 185 12.35 11.33 11.85
CA LYS A 185 11.39 12.36 12.26
C LYS A 185 10.11 11.76 12.83
N VAL A 186 9.50 10.81 12.12
CA VAL A 186 8.26 10.18 12.58
C VAL A 186 8.53 9.34 13.82
N SER A 187 9.61 8.55 13.85
CA SER A 187 9.99 7.76 15.03
C SER A 187 10.20 8.63 16.28
N ALA A 188 10.75 9.85 16.13
CA ALA A 188 10.86 10.78 17.24
C ALA A 188 9.48 11.25 17.76
N ALA A 189 8.50 11.45 16.88
CA ALA A 189 7.13 11.78 17.28
C ALA A 189 6.42 10.60 17.93
N VAL A 190 6.57 9.39 17.38
CA VAL A 190 6.07 8.13 17.97
C VAL A 190 6.64 7.97 19.38
N LYS A 191 7.95 8.19 19.57
CA LYS A 191 8.57 8.08 20.89
C LYS A 191 8.02 9.11 21.89
N ARG A 192 7.75 10.34 21.47
CA ARG A 192 7.11 11.35 22.33
C ARG A 192 5.68 10.95 22.72
N HIS A 193 4.93 10.38 21.79
CA HIS A 193 3.59 9.83 22.03
C HIS A 193 3.61 8.69 23.06
N SER A 194 4.50 7.71 22.85
CA SER A 194 4.72 6.59 23.78
C SER A 194 5.16 7.06 25.16
N ASN A 195 6.06 8.05 25.26
CA ASN A 195 6.49 8.61 26.54
C ASN A 195 5.36 9.33 27.29
N ALA A 196 4.31 9.78 26.59
CA ALA A 196 3.10 10.32 27.20
C ALA A 196 2.13 9.21 27.68
N GLY A 197 2.47 7.93 27.51
CA GLY A 197 1.64 6.79 27.92
C GLY A 197 0.42 6.56 27.02
N LEU A 198 0.45 7.08 25.79
CA LEU A 198 -0.67 7.00 24.85
C LEU A 198 -0.50 5.82 23.89
N PHE A 199 -1.62 5.23 23.52
CA PHE A 199 -1.68 3.99 22.74
C PHE A 199 -1.54 4.23 21.23
N TYR A 200 -0.62 3.49 20.61
CA TYR A 200 -0.39 3.44 19.17
C TYR A 200 -0.66 2.04 18.60
N LEU A 201 -1.70 1.94 17.77
CA LEU A 201 -2.05 0.76 17.00
C LEU A 201 -1.58 0.88 15.55
N THR A 202 -0.77 -0.09 15.12
CA THR A 202 -0.35 -0.19 13.71
C THR A 202 -1.06 -1.35 13.01
N ILE A 203 -1.52 -1.12 11.78
CA ILE A 203 -2.08 -2.17 10.91
C ILE A 203 -1.28 -2.24 9.61
N LEU A 204 -0.55 -3.34 9.43
CA LEU A 204 0.26 -3.63 8.26
C LEU A 204 -0.62 -4.14 7.11
N THR A 205 -0.62 -3.41 6.00
CA THR A 205 -1.36 -3.80 4.78
C THR A 205 -0.40 -4.08 3.62
N ASP A 206 -0.92 -4.73 2.57
CA ASP A 206 -0.12 -5.09 1.39
C ASP A 206 0.14 -3.89 0.46
N PRO A 207 1.41 -3.55 0.14
CA PRO A 207 2.64 -3.99 0.79
C PRO A 207 3.08 -2.98 1.86
N THR A 208 3.82 -3.39 2.89
CA THR A 208 4.52 -2.49 3.82
C THR A 208 6.01 -2.81 3.77
N THR A 209 6.78 -2.02 3.01
CA THR A 209 8.20 -2.30 2.74
C THR A 209 9.14 -1.11 2.93
N GLY A 210 10.44 -1.40 3.01
CA GLY A 210 11.50 -0.39 3.01
C GLY A 210 11.53 0.45 4.28
N GLY A 211 11.74 1.76 4.10
CA GLY A 211 11.89 2.69 5.23
C GLY A 211 10.65 2.78 6.12
N VAL A 212 9.44 2.56 5.59
CA VAL A 212 8.22 2.56 6.40
C VAL A 212 8.21 1.37 7.37
N THR A 213 8.53 0.16 6.89
CA THR A 213 8.68 -1.03 7.75
C THR A 213 9.77 -0.87 8.80
N ALA A 214 10.89 -0.23 8.45
CA ALA A 214 12.01 -0.01 9.36
C ALA A 214 11.87 1.28 10.22
N SER A 215 10.66 1.80 10.37
CA SER A 215 10.36 2.93 11.25
C SER A 215 8.98 2.74 11.88
N PHE A 216 8.09 3.73 11.80
CA PHE A 216 6.81 3.78 12.52
C PHE A 216 5.89 2.59 12.28
N ALA A 217 6.02 1.83 11.18
CA ALA A 217 5.21 0.63 10.98
C ALA A 217 5.56 -0.53 11.94
N MET A 218 6.73 -0.50 12.58
CA MET A 218 7.18 -1.52 13.55
C MET A 218 7.40 -0.94 14.95
N GLU A 219 6.80 0.23 15.23
CA GLU A 219 6.91 0.95 16.51
C GLU A 219 5.56 1.04 17.24
N GLY A 220 4.56 0.27 16.81
CA GLY A 220 3.26 0.16 17.47
C GLY A 220 3.35 -0.54 18.81
N ASP A 221 2.49 -0.15 19.76
CA ASP A 221 2.28 -0.93 20.99
C ASP A 221 1.62 -2.27 20.68
N ILE A 222 0.75 -2.28 19.66
CA ILE A 222 0.19 -3.48 19.04
C ILE A 222 0.32 -3.35 17.52
N ILE A 223 0.83 -4.39 16.88
CA ILE A 223 1.05 -4.51 15.45
C ILE A 223 0.14 -5.62 14.91
N LEU A 224 -0.89 -5.21 14.16
CA LEU A 224 -1.76 -6.11 13.43
C LEU A 224 -1.33 -6.22 11.97
N ALA A 225 -1.65 -7.32 11.32
CA ALA A 225 -1.48 -7.45 9.87
C ALA A 225 -2.75 -7.98 9.19
N GLU A 226 -2.97 -7.60 7.94
CA GLU A 226 -3.97 -8.25 7.10
C GLU A 226 -3.46 -9.58 6.56
N THR A 227 -4.37 -10.52 6.31
CA THR A 227 -4.07 -11.84 5.75
C THR A 227 -3.25 -11.74 4.47
N GLN A 228 -2.14 -12.48 4.42
CA GLN A 228 -1.19 -12.52 3.30
C GLN A 228 -0.56 -11.17 2.91
N ALA A 229 -0.57 -10.15 3.79
CA ALA A 229 0.10 -8.88 3.51
C ALA A 229 1.61 -9.08 3.33
N LEU A 230 2.20 -8.47 2.29
CA LEU A 230 3.65 -8.48 2.11
C LEU A 230 4.29 -7.41 2.98
N VAL A 231 5.14 -7.82 3.92
CA VAL A 231 5.83 -6.93 4.85
C VAL A 231 7.32 -7.27 4.90
N GLY A 232 8.19 -6.29 4.72
CA GLY A 232 9.62 -6.49 4.92
C GLY A 232 10.50 -5.33 4.51
N PHE A 233 11.70 -5.27 5.09
CA PHE A 233 12.64 -4.18 4.82
C PHE A 233 13.13 -4.17 3.37
N ALA A 234 13.74 -5.27 2.91
CA ALA A 234 14.22 -5.41 1.53
C ALA A 234 13.25 -6.24 0.69
N GLY A 235 13.08 -5.88 -0.58
CA GLY A 235 12.24 -6.67 -1.48
C GLY A 235 12.84 -8.05 -1.76
N ARG A 236 11.97 -9.08 -1.85
CA ARG A 236 12.32 -10.48 -2.16
C ARG A 236 13.40 -10.63 -3.24
N ARG A 237 13.25 -9.94 -4.37
CA ARG A 237 14.20 -9.98 -5.49
C ARG A 237 15.62 -9.60 -5.09
N VAL A 238 15.78 -8.57 -4.24
CA VAL A 238 17.09 -8.10 -3.78
C VAL A 238 17.72 -9.14 -2.86
N ILE A 239 16.92 -9.75 -1.98
CA ILE A 239 17.37 -10.78 -1.04
C ILE A 239 17.82 -12.04 -1.79
N GLU A 240 16.99 -12.57 -2.69
CA GLU A 240 17.32 -13.75 -3.51
C GLU A 240 18.60 -13.54 -4.32
N THR A 241 18.80 -12.34 -4.88
CA THR A 241 20.03 -12.03 -5.63
C THR A 241 21.27 -11.99 -4.73
N THR A 242 21.11 -11.54 -3.49
CA THR A 242 22.23 -11.38 -2.53
C THR A 242 22.63 -12.72 -1.94
N VAL A 243 21.66 -13.52 -1.48
CA VAL A 243 21.89 -14.83 -0.86
C VAL A 243 22.11 -15.93 -1.89
N ARG A 244 21.67 -15.71 -3.15
CA ARG A 244 21.72 -16.67 -4.27
C ARG A 244 20.93 -17.95 -4.01
N GLU A 245 19.86 -17.82 -3.23
CA GLU A 245 18.93 -18.90 -2.90
C GLU A 245 17.50 -18.50 -3.22
N LYS A 246 16.64 -19.49 -3.43
CA LYS A 246 15.19 -19.26 -3.54
C LYS A 246 14.61 -19.16 -2.15
N LEU A 247 13.84 -18.10 -1.90
CA LEU A 247 13.15 -17.94 -0.63
C LEU A 247 11.87 -18.80 -0.60
N PRO A 248 11.37 -19.16 0.60
CA PRO A 248 10.06 -19.81 0.76
C PRO A 248 8.90 -19.00 0.14
N ASP A 249 7.82 -19.65 -0.27
CA ASP A 249 6.67 -18.98 -0.95
C ASP A 249 5.89 -18.03 -0.02
N ASP A 250 5.96 -18.27 1.28
CA ASP A 250 5.38 -17.49 2.37
C ASP A 250 6.32 -16.44 2.95
N PHE A 251 7.59 -16.41 2.52
CA PHE A 251 8.56 -15.42 2.98
C PHE A 251 8.00 -13.99 2.86
N GLN A 252 8.14 -13.21 3.95
CA GLN A 252 7.62 -11.84 4.11
C GLN A 252 6.10 -11.70 4.10
N LYS A 253 5.32 -12.78 4.14
CA LYS A 253 3.87 -12.68 4.36
C LYS A 253 3.56 -12.46 5.84
N ALA A 254 2.40 -11.88 6.13
CA ALA A 254 1.90 -11.68 7.49
C ALA A 254 2.00 -12.96 8.36
N GLU A 255 1.69 -14.12 7.79
CA GLU A 255 1.80 -15.42 8.47
C GLU A 255 3.23 -15.74 8.87
N PHE A 256 4.19 -15.53 7.97
CA PHE A 256 5.62 -15.67 8.27
C PHE A 256 6.07 -14.70 9.36
N LEU A 257 5.62 -13.44 9.33
CA LEU A 257 5.97 -12.45 10.34
C LEU A 257 5.40 -12.79 11.72
N LEU A 258 4.18 -13.31 11.78
CA LEU A 258 3.54 -13.78 13.02
C LEU A 258 4.36 -14.90 13.66
N GLU A 259 4.77 -15.90 12.87
CA GLU A 259 5.61 -17.01 13.36
C GLU A 259 6.97 -16.57 13.90
N HIS A 260 7.48 -15.43 13.41
CA HIS A 260 8.77 -14.86 13.83
C HIS A 260 8.63 -13.75 14.90
N GLY A 261 7.40 -13.49 15.40
CA GLY A 261 7.15 -12.54 16.48
C GLY A 261 7.23 -11.07 16.09
N PHE A 262 7.08 -10.72 14.80
CA PHE A 262 7.04 -9.32 14.33
C PHE A 262 5.62 -8.74 14.27
N VAL A 263 4.59 -9.57 14.38
CA VAL A 263 3.17 -9.20 14.32
C VAL A 263 2.47 -9.86 15.50
N ASP A 264 1.63 -9.12 16.22
CA ASP A 264 0.89 -9.64 17.38
C ASP A 264 -0.30 -10.50 16.97
N ALA A 265 -1.00 -10.10 15.90
CA ALA A 265 -2.12 -10.85 15.35
C ALA A 265 -2.38 -10.55 13.87
N ILE A 266 -2.88 -11.57 13.16
CA ILE A 266 -3.42 -11.42 11.81
C ILE A 266 -4.93 -11.30 11.93
N VAL A 267 -5.49 -10.21 11.42
CA VAL A 267 -6.91 -9.89 11.54
C VAL A 267 -7.52 -9.80 10.15
N LYS A 268 -8.62 -10.54 9.93
CA LYS A 268 -9.37 -10.46 8.68
C LYS A 268 -9.99 -9.08 8.55
N ARG A 269 -10.00 -8.53 7.34
CA ARG A 269 -10.52 -7.17 7.10
C ARG A 269 -11.96 -6.97 7.59
N VAL A 270 -12.81 -7.98 7.51
CA VAL A 270 -14.20 -7.97 8.03
C VAL A 270 -14.29 -7.81 9.56
N GLU A 271 -13.28 -8.28 10.29
CA GLU A 271 -13.22 -8.23 11.76
C GLU A 271 -12.41 -7.02 12.26
N MET A 272 -11.70 -6.34 11.34
CA MET A 272 -10.73 -5.29 11.64
C MET A 272 -11.35 -4.13 12.42
N ARG A 273 -12.51 -3.61 11.98
CA ARG A 273 -13.25 -2.54 12.67
C ARG A 273 -13.51 -2.88 14.14
N SER A 274 -14.11 -4.05 14.37
CA SER A 274 -14.45 -4.50 15.73
C SER A 274 -13.21 -4.77 16.61
N THR A 275 -12.09 -5.18 15.98
CA THR A 275 -10.84 -5.43 16.69
C THR A 275 -10.17 -4.14 17.11
N ILE A 276 -10.10 -3.16 16.20
CA ILE A 276 -9.60 -1.82 16.49
C ILE A 276 -10.42 -1.19 17.63
N ALA A 277 -11.75 -1.22 17.53
CA ALA A 277 -12.63 -0.69 18.56
C ALA A 277 -12.38 -1.30 19.94
N LYS A 278 -12.24 -2.63 20.02
CA LYS A 278 -11.92 -3.31 21.29
C LYS A 278 -10.58 -2.84 21.85
N LEU A 279 -9.53 -2.80 21.03
CA LEU A 279 -8.20 -2.37 21.47
C LEU A 279 -8.21 -0.92 21.94
N LEU A 280 -8.88 -0.03 21.21
CA LEU A 280 -9.04 1.37 21.61
C LEU A 280 -9.81 1.47 22.94
N ALA A 281 -10.89 0.72 23.12
CA ALA A 281 -11.66 0.71 24.37
C ALA A 281 -10.85 0.19 25.56
N PHE A 282 -10.04 -0.86 25.37
CA PHE A 282 -9.15 -1.40 26.42
C PHE A 282 -8.11 -0.37 26.88
N HIS A 283 -7.63 0.49 25.98
CA HIS A 283 -6.60 1.49 26.27
C HIS A 283 -7.16 2.91 26.48
N GLY A 284 -8.47 3.11 26.33
CA GLY A 284 -9.16 4.41 26.44
C GLY A 284 -9.61 4.79 27.85
N GLY A 285 -9.26 4.02 28.87
CA GLY A 285 -9.56 4.33 30.26
C GLY A 285 -8.65 5.44 30.81
N LYS A 286 -9.20 6.34 31.64
CA LYS A 286 -8.37 7.23 32.47
C LYS A 286 -7.53 6.34 33.40
N GLN A 287 -6.20 6.39 33.27
CA GLN A 287 -5.29 5.91 34.32
C GLN A 287 -5.41 6.81 35.56
#